data_AF-A0AA37UQV4-F1
#
_entry.id   AF-A0AA37UQV4-F1
#
_cell.length_a   1.000
_cell.length_b   1.000
_cell.length_c   1.000
_cell.angle_alpha   90.00
_cell.angle_beta   90.00
_cell.angle_gamma   90.00
#
_symmetry.space_group_name_H-M   'P 1'
#
loop_
_entity.id
_entity.type
_entity.pdbx_description
1 polymer ?
#
loop_
_entity_poly.entity_id
_entity_poly.type
_entity_poly.pdbx_seq_one_letter_code
_entity_poly.pdbx_strand_id
1 'polypeptide(L)'
;MQVFASRGVIVAGGAFNSPHILQLSDIGNKSHLEALGIKVVADLPGVGRNLQDNQELPIVGHAQLNLTAIPNPNEPTCAKGTPGDPCEELWRQGKGLYMRPGYNSNALLLKSNYSLNGERDVFIFSWPNAFRDFWPTVKQPDLVDPPTTIGFSMVKMHPQNTAGCVKVQSADSTEPPEINFELYQECVETDLGALAETVTWGRRSMSNVQGPWGPLEPAEPPCSQIRSDGRCGDADTESDKKWIREQTFGHHPTGTCKIGTEGNRMAVLDSKFRVLGANGQRVVDASVFPRAPGAFPAVATFIIIQKASDVILGEAGASRQW
;
A
#
# COMPACT_ATOMS: atom_id res chain seq x y z
N MET A 1 -11.05 7.13 32.05
CA MET A 1 -11.83 5.88 32.25
C MET A 1 -10.89 4.71 32.04
N GLN A 2 -10.95 3.67 32.88
CA GLN A 2 -10.15 2.45 32.71
C GLN A 2 -11.09 1.28 32.38
N VAL A 3 -10.66 0.38 31.49
CA VAL A 3 -11.38 -0.84 31.12
C VAL A 3 -10.44 -2.03 31.33
N PHE A 4 -10.94 -3.06 32.00
CA PHE A 4 -10.14 -4.26 32.35
C PHE A 4 -10.61 -5.46 31.54
N ALA A 5 -9.66 -6.30 31.11
CA ALA A 5 -9.93 -7.52 30.36
C ALA A 5 -9.54 -8.77 31.17
N SER A 6 -10.45 -9.73 31.30
CA SER A 6 -10.24 -10.94 32.12
C SER A 6 -9.43 -12.04 31.42
N ARG A 7 -9.28 -11.98 30.10
CA ARG A 7 -8.61 -13.02 29.29
C ARG A 7 -7.42 -12.53 28.48
N GLY A 8 -7.40 -11.25 28.13
CA GLY A 8 -6.34 -10.65 27.34
C GLY A 8 -6.83 -9.50 26.48
N VAL A 9 -5.90 -8.83 25.83
CA VAL A 9 -6.11 -7.66 24.97
C VAL A 9 -5.63 -7.97 23.56
N ILE A 10 -6.43 -7.59 22.56
CA ILE A 10 -6.06 -7.65 21.15
C ILE A 10 -5.85 -6.21 20.69
N VAL A 11 -4.65 -5.93 20.18
CA VAL A 11 -4.30 -4.66 19.54
C VAL A 11 -4.49 -4.82 18.03
N ALA A 12 -5.30 -3.95 17.44
CA ALA A 12 -5.66 -3.98 16.01
C ALA A 12 -5.64 -2.55 15.42
N GLY A 13 -4.59 -1.78 15.74
CA GLY A 13 -4.39 -0.39 15.29
C GLY A 13 -3.80 -0.26 13.89
N GLY A 14 -3.49 -1.36 13.22
CA GLY A 14 -2.83 -1.36 11.91
C GLY A 14 -1.33 -1.11 12.01
N ALA A 15 -0.68 -1.03 10.85
CA ALA A 15 0.79 -0.92 10.75
C ALA A 15 1.39 0.32 11.44
N PHE A 16 0.61 1.39 11.64
CA PHE A 16 1.09 2.57 12.35
C PHE A 16 0.76 2.55 13.84
N ASN A 17 -0.50 2.31 14.21
CA ASN A 17 -0.90 2.50 15.60
C ASN A 17 -0.59 1.30 16.49
N SER A 18 -0.58 0.07 15.99
CA SER A 18 -0.23 -1.10 16.81
C SER A 18 1.18 -1.04 17.40
N PRO A 19 2.26 -0.76 16.64
CA PRO A 19 3.58 -0.60 17.25
C PRO A 19 3.66 0.64 18.13
N HIS A 20 2.90 1.71 17.85
CA HIS A 20 2.88 2.91 18.69
C HIS A 20 2.26 2.61 20.06
N ILE A 21 1.12 1.91 20.08
CA ILE A 21 0.46 1.45 21.31
C ILE A 21 1.39 0.56 22.13
N LEU A 22 2.10 -0.38 21.50
CA LEU A 22 3.06 -1.24 22.21
C LEU A 22 4.20 -0.43 22.83
N GLN A 23 4.78 0.51 22.09
CA GLN A 23 5.86 1.37 22.59
C GLN A 23 5.42 2.23 23.78
N LEU A 24 4.22 2.82 23.73
CA LEU A 24 3.60 3.55 24.84
C LEU A 24 3.15 2.64 26.00
N SER A 25 3.11 1.33 25.77
CA SER A 25 2.79 0.31 26.78
C SER A 25 4.04 -0.42 27.29
N ASP A 26 5.18 0.28 27.32
CA ASP A 26 6.47 -0.21 27.82
C ASP A 26 7.09 -1.37 27.02
N ILE A 27 6.66 -1.60 25.78
CA ILE A 27 7.09 -2.73 24.95
C ILE A 27 7.72 -2.22 23.64
N GLY A 28 9.04 -2.38 23.52
CA GLY A 28 9.76 -1.89 22.35
C GLY A 28 11.27 -1.91 22.54
N ASN A 29 12.00 -1.15 21.72
CA ASN A 29 13.45 -1.05 21.82
C ASN A 29 13.85 -0.40 23.15
N LYS A 30 14.55 -1.15 24.02
CA LYS A 30 14.92 -0.69 25.36
C LYS A 30 15.61 0.67 25.37
N SER A 31 16.69 0.83 24.60
CA SER A 31 17.47 2.08 24.60
C SER A 31 16.65 3.29 24.14
N HIS A 32 15.75 3.10 23.16
CA HIS A 32 14.88 4.17 22.66
C HIS A 32 13.84 4.58 23.71
N LEU A 33 13.17 3.60 24.32
CA LEU A 33 12.14 3.86 25.33
C LEU A 33 12.72 4.51 26.60
N GLU A 34 13.86 4.02 27.09
CA GLU A 34 14.54 4.59 28.27
C GLU A 34 14.97 6.04 28.04
N ALA A 35 15.42 6.39 26.82
CA ALA A 35 15.77 7.76 26.46
C ALA A 35 14.58 8.73 26.51
N LEU A 36 13.35 8.23 26.38
CA LEU A 36 12.11 8.99 26.47
C LEU A 36 11.47 8.94 27.86
N GLY A 37 12.12 8.30 28.84
CA GLY A 37 11.58 8.11 30.18
C GLY A 37 10.42 7.10 30.25
N ILE A 38 10.24 6.28 29.22
CA ILE A 38 9.24 5.21 29.18
C ILE A 38 9.86 3.96 29.84
N LYS A 39 9.07 3.28 30.68
CA LYS A 39 9.53 2.05 31.33
C LYS A 39 9.66 0.94 30.27
N VAL A 40 10.47 -0.07 30.54
CA VAL A 40 10.60 -1.24 29.66
C VAL A 40 10.12 -2.49 30.37
N VAL A 41 8.98 -3.02 29.93
CA VAL A 41 8.42 -4.32 30.34
C VAL A 41 8.98 -5.44 29.48
N ALA A 42 9.10 -5.22 28.17
CA ALA A 42 9.70 -6.17 27.24
C ALA A 42 10.58 -5.45 26.22
N ASP A 43 11.86 -5.81 26.18
CA ASP A 43 12.81 -5.29 25.21
C ASP A 43 12.65 -6.02 23.85
N LEU A 44 11.84 -5.45 22.97
CA LEU A 44 11.54 -5.93 21.64
C LEU A 44 11.96 -4.88 20.60
N PRO A 45 13.22 -4.87 20.13
CA PRO A 45 13.71 -3.90 19.16
C PRO A 45 13.05 -4.03 17.79
N GLY A 46 12.29 -5.10 17.55
CA GLY A 46 11.47 -5.27 16.35
C GLY A 46 10.18 -4.45 16.33
N VAL A 47 9.68 -3.98 17.48
CA VAL A 47 8.43 -3.20 17.53
C VAL A 47 8.62 -1.90 16.77
N GLY A 48 7.74 -1.67 15.79
CA GLY A 48 7.82 -0.49 14.95
C GLY A 48 8.94 -0.53 13.90
N ARG A 49 9.67 -1.64 13.75
CA ARG A 49 10.63 -1.83 12.64
C ARG A 49 9.96 -2.67 11.55
N ASN A 50 10.59 -2.81 10.38
CA ASN A 50 10.03 -3.59 9.28
C ASN A 50 8.73 -2.99 8.73
N LEU A 51 8.60 -1.65 8.77
CA LEU A 51 7.53 -0.97 8.03
C LEU A 51 7.80 -1.14 6.54
N GLN A 52 6.89 -1.82 5.86
CA GLN A 52 6.92 -2.07 4.42
C GLN A 52 5.67 -1.46 3.78
N ASP A 53 5.78 -1.09 2.51
CA ASP A 53 4.64 -0.68 1.69
C ASP A 53 4.85 -1.16 0.26
N ASN A 54 3.75 -1.33 -0.46
CA ASN A 54 3.80 -1.49 -1.89
C ASN A 54 4.19 -0.15 -2.53
N GLN A 55 5.24 -0.14 -3.35
CA GLN A 55 5.62 1.07 -4.09
C GLN A 55 4.69 1.28 -5.28
N GLU A 56 4.05 2.44 -5.32
CA GLU A 56 3.04 2.81 -6.30
C GLU A 56 3.43 4.07 -7.06
N LEU A 57 3.12 4.07 -8.35
CA LEU A 57 3.23 5.23 -9.23
C LEU A 57 2.47 4.96 -10.54
N PRO A 58 2.03 6.00 -11.25
CA PRO A 58 1.41 5.82 -12.56
C PRO A 58 2.46 5.85 -13.68
N ILE A 59 2.15 5.12 -14.76
CA ILE A 59 2.64 5.41 -16.11
C ILE A 59 1.47 6.09 -16.82
N VAL A 60 1.66 7.32 -17.30
CA VAL A 60 0.58 8.14 -17.86
C VAL A 60 0.77 8.29 -19.36
N GLY A 61 -0.33 8.23 -20.11
CA GLY A 61 -0.34 8.62 -21.51
C GLY A 61 -1.64 9.27 -21.93
N HIS A 62 -1.69 9.73 -23.17
CA HIS A 62 -2.84 10.40 -23.76
C HIS A 62 -3.40 9.59 -24.92
N ALA A 63 -4.70 9.32 -24.88
CA ALA A 63 -5.44 8.68 -25.94
C ALA A 63 -5.78 9.64 -27.08
N GLN A 64 -6.10 9.08 -28.25
CA GLN A 64 -6.55 9.82 -29.43
C GLN A 64 -8.01 10.31 -29.31
N LEU A 65 -8.70 10.00 -28.19
CA LEU A 65 -10.10 10.36 -27.95
C LEU A 65 -10.35 10.76 -26.49
N ASN A 66 -11.46 11.46 -26.26
CA ASN A 66 -11.91 11.88 -24.93
C ASN A 66 -12.44 10.68 -24.12
N LEU A 67 -11.77 10.34 -23.02
CA LEU A 67 -12.08 9.23 -22.11
C LEU A 67 -13.05 9.61 -20.98
N THR A 68 -13.35 10.91 -20.82
CA THR A 68 -14.29 11.43 -19.80
C THR A 68 -15.73 11.55 -20.31
N ALA A 69 -15.97 11.27 -21.59
CA ALA A 69 -17.31 11.32 -22.17
C ALA A 69 -18.23 10.28 -21.49
N ILE A 70 -19.43 10.70 -21.07
CA ILE A 70 -20.44 9.80 -20.51
C ILE A 70 -20.85 8.81 -21.62
N PRO A 71 -20.68 7.49 -21.45
CA PRO A 71 -20.97 6.51 -22.50
C PRO A 71 -22.44 6.50 -22.94
N ASN A 72 -23.34 7.02 -22.10
CA ASN A 72 -24.77 7.10 -22.35
C ASN A 72 -25.32 8.49 -21.96
N PRO A 73 -25.72 9.33 -22.94
CA PRO A 73 -26.19 10.69 -22.66
C PRO A 73 -27.50 10.77 -21.88
N ASN A 74 -28.21 9.65 -21.72
CA ASN A 74 -29.45 9.57 -20.94
C ASN A 74 -29.20 9.30 -19.44
N GLU A 75 -27.95 9.11 -19.03
CA GLU A 75 -27.61 8.92 -17.62
C GLU A 75 -27.62 10.24 -16.86
N PRO A 76 -28.13 10.25 -15.61
CA PRO A 76 -28.11 11.45 -14.81
C PRO A 76 -26.68 11.79 -14.40
N THR A 77 -26.37 13.08 -14.34
CA THR A 77 -25.14 13.57 -13.74
C THR A 77 -25.16 13.31 -12.23
N CYS A 78 -24.24 12.49 -11.73
CA CYS A 78 -24.16 12.20 -10.30
C CYS A 78 -23.65 13.40 -9.52
N ALA A 79 -24.33 13.70 -8.41
CA ALA A 79 -23.98 14.80 -7.52
C ALA A 79 -23.01 14.40 -6.39
N LYS A 80 -22.43 13.19 -6.47
CA LYS A 80 -21.36 12.68 -5.59
C LYS A 80 -21.78 12.61 -4.13
N GLY A 81 -22.99 12.12 -3.87
CA GLY A 81 -23.53 11.91 -2.52
C GLY A 81 -23.98 13.19 -1.82
N THR A 82 -24.14 14.30 -2.56
CA THR A 82 -24.83 15.49 -2.04
C THR A 82 -26.33 15.22 -1.93
N PRO A 83 -27.05 15.85 -0.97
CA PRO A 83 -28.48 15.61 -0.80
C PRO A 83 -29.27 15.81 -2.10
N GLY A 84 -30.04 14.81 -2.51
CA GLY A 84 -30.79 14.82 -3.78
C GLY A 84 -30.02 14.27 -4.99
N ASP A 85 -28.89 13.58 -4.78
CA ASP A 85 -28.14 12.94 -5.85
C ASP A 85 -29.00 11.90 -6.61
N PRO A 86 -29.30 12.12 -7.90
CA PRO A 86 -30.10 11.18 -8.69
C PRO A 86 -29.43 9.82 -8.85
N CYS A 87 -28.10 9.74 -8.78
CA CYS A 87 -27.38 8.47 -8.85
C CYS A 87 -27.49 7.67 -7.56
N GLU A 88 -27.64 8.33 -6.40
CA GLU A 88 -27.86 7.66 -5.12
C GLU A 88 -29.26 7.03 -5.08
N GLU A 89 -30.29 7.75 -5.56
CA GLU A 89 -31.65 7.21 -5.64
C GLU A 89 -31.70 5.96 -6.55
N LEU A 90 -31.05 6.02 -7.72
CA LEU A 90 -30.94 4.85 -8.59
C LEU A 90 -30.17 3.71 -7.93
N TRP A 91 -29.09 4.01 -7.21
CA TRP A 91 -28.29 3.01 -6.49
C TRP A 91 -29.10 2.27 -5.42
N ARG A 92 -29.94 2.99 -4.67
CA ARG A 92 -30.85 2.40 -3.67
C ARG A 92 -31.84 1.42 -4.30
N GLN A 93 -32.13 1.57 -5.59
CA GLN A 93 -32.97 0.66 -6.38
C GLN A 93 -32.16 -0.44 -7.10
N GLY A 94 -30.86 -0.56 -6.84
CA GLY A 94 -29.96 -1.50 -7.52
C GLY A 94 -29.68 -1.13 -8.98
N LYS A 95 -29.82 0.14 -9.36
CA LYS A 95 -29.62 0.67 -10.71
C LYS A 95 -28.60 1.81 -10.74
N GLY A 96 -28.33 2.33 -11.94
CA GLY A 96 -27.59 3.57 -12.13
C GLY A 96 -26.06 3.43 -12.05
N LEU A 97 -25.39 4.57 -12.15
CA LEU A 97 -23.93 4.67 -12.29
C LEU A 97 -23.17 4.10 -11.09
N TYR A 98 -23.67 4.24 -9.86
CA TYR A 98 -23.01 3.75 -8.65
C TYR A 98 -23.08 2.22 -8.46
N MET A 99 -23.93 1.53 -9.21
CA MET A 99 -23.96 0.07 -9.24
C MET A 99 -22.98 -0.53 -10.25
N ARG A 100 -22.38 0.30 -11.11
CA ARG A 100 -21.44 -0.20 -12.12
C ARG A 100 -20.08 -0.45 -11.49
N PRO A 101 -19.35 -1.49 -11.95
CA PRO A 101 -17.96 -1.64 -11.59
C PRO A 101 -17.20 -0.36 -11.99
N GLY A 102 -16.21 0.03 -11.18
CA GLY A 102 -15.42 1.24 -11.43
C GLY A 102 -14.73 1.24 -12.79
N TYR A 103 -14.17 2.39 -13.17
CA TYR A 103 -13.55 2.63 -14.49
C TYR A 103 -12.24 1.86 -14.76
N ASN A 104 -11.90 0.88 -13.92
CA ASN A 104 -10.74 0.03 -14.14
C ASN A 104 -10.96 -0.78 -15.41
N SER A 105 -10.22 -0.45 -16.46
CA SER A 105 -10.41 -1.06 -17.78
C SER A 105 -9.72 -2.42 -17.88
N ASN A 106 -8.55 -2.57 -17.25
CA ASN A 106 -7.78 -3.80 -17.24
C ASN A 106 -6.98 -3.94 -15.93
N ALA A 107 -6.62 -5.18 -15.60
CA ALA A 107 -5.66 -5.52 -14.56
C ALA A 107 -4.68 -6.57 -15.08
N LEU A 108 -3.39 -6.39 -14.82
CA LEU A 108 -2.30 -7.22 -15.31
C LEU A 108 -1.35 -7.55 -14.15
N LEU A 109 -0.85 -8.78 -14.15
CA LEU A 109 0.24 -9.19 -13.27
C LEU A 109 1.46 -9.47 -14.14
N LEU A 110 2.52 -8.70 -13.91
CA LEU A 110 3.79 -8.84 -14.62
C LEU A 110 4.82 -9.51 -13.72
N LYS A 111 5.74 -10.23 -14.37
CA LYS A 111 6.95 -10.75 -13.75
C LYS A 111 8.12 -9.97 -14.31
N SER A 112 8.76 -9.17 -13.48
CA SER A 112 9.99 -8.47 -13.82
C SER A 112 11.18 -9.42 -13.83
N ASN A 113 12.27 -9.01 -14.48
CA ASN A 113 13.57 -9.68 -14.40
C ASN A 113 14.20 -9.60 -13.00
N TYR A 114 13.64 -8.76 -12.12
CA TYR A 114 14.05 -8.60 -10.72
C TYR A 114 13.15 -9.38 -9.76
N SER A 115 12.17 -10.13 -10.28
CA SER A 115 11.28 -10.95 -9.47
C SER A 115 12.05 -11.95 -8.61
N LEU A 116 11.69 -12.00 -7.33
CA LEU A 116 12.20 -13.03 -6.44
C LEU A 116 11.40 -14.33 -6.61
N ASN A 117 12.11 -15.45 -6.54
CA ASN A 117 11.52 -16.80 -6.60
C ASN A 117 10.68 -17.08 -7.86
N GLY A 118 10.85 -16.28 -8.92
CA GLY A 118 10.06 -16.40 -10.15
C GLY A 118 8.58 -16.03 -10.00
N GLU A 119 8.20 -15.37 -8.89
CA GLU A 119 6.84 -14.91 -8.65
C GLU A 119 6.54 -13.64 -9.46
N ARG A 120 5.26 -13.39 -9.74
CA ARG A 120 4.87 -12.09 -10.33
C ARG A 120 5.02 -11.04 -9.25
N ASP A 121 5.60 -9.90 -9.59
CA ASP A 121 6.07 -8.92 -8.61
C ASP A 121 5.62 -7.49 -8.92
N VAL A 122 4.79 -7.32 -9.97
CA VAL A 122 4.18 -6.04 -10.34
C VAL A 122 2.72 -6.29 -10.71
N PHE A 123 1.81 -5.52 -10.10
CA PHE A 123 0.40 -5.47 -10.49
C PHE A 123 0.14 -4.13 -11.19
N ILE A 124 -0.55 -4.14 -12.32
CA ILE A 124 -0.92 -2.93 -13.06
C ILE A 124 -2.42 -2.91 -13.25
N PHE A 125 -3.04 -1.76 -13.04
CA PHE A 125 -4.41 -1.52 -13.46
C PHE A 125 -4.53 -0.19 -14.19
N SER A 126 -5.46 -0.12 -15.14
CA SER A 126 -5.64 1.07 -15.98
C SER A 126 -6.93 1.82 -15.66
N TRP A 127 -6.84 3.15 -15.50
CA TRP A 127 -7.96 4.05 -15.26
C TRP A 127 -7.90 5.22 -16.26
N PRO A 128 -9.02 5.75 -16.78
CA PRO A 128 -9.08 7.03 -17.52
C PRO A 128 -8.77 8.28 -16.66
N ASN A 129 -7.72 8.23 -15.83
CA ASN A 129 -7.15 9.30 -15.01
C ASN A 129 -5.73 8.85 -14.58
N ALA A 130 -4.90 9.77 -14.12
CA ALA A 130 -3.60 9.42 -13.57
C ALA A 130 -3.61 9.43 -12.03
N PHE A 131 -3.26 8.29 -11.45
CA PHE A 131 -3.26 8.07 -10.01
C PHE A 131 -1.88 8.38 -9.42
N ARG A 132 -1.68 9.63 -9.00
CA ARG A 132 -0.36 10.18 -8.61
C ARG A 132 -0.09 10.21 -7.10
N ASP A 133 -1.10 10.21 -6.23
CA ASP A 133 -0.97 10.07 -4.74
C ASP A 133 -2.35 10.10 -4.04
N PHE A 134 -2.37 9.89 -2.71
CA PHE A 134 -3.46 10.23 -1.78
C PHE A 134 -3.10 11.45 -0.89
N TRP A 135 -3.76 12.58 -1.14
CA TRP A 135 -4.15 13.69 -0.23
C TRP A 135 -3.46 13.90 1.17
N PRO A 136 -3.16 15.15 1.63
CA PRO A 136 -3.70 16.44 1.18
C PRO A 136 -2.79 17.22 0.27
N THR A 137 -3.42 17.78 -0.75
CA THR A 137 -2.98 18.92 -1.54
C THR A 137 -2.17 19.94 -0.72
N VAL A 138 -0.85 19.93 -0.87
CA VAL A 138 -0.29 21.16 -1.44
C VAL A 138 -1.00 21.25 -2.78
N LYS A 139 -1.87 22.25 -2.93
CA LYS A 139 -2.56 22.52 -4.20
C LYS A 139 -1.59 22.12 -5.34
N GLN A 140 -1.94 21.10 -6.09
CA GLN A 140 -1.64 21.05 -7.51
C GLN A 140 -2.90 21.68 -8.12
N PRO A 141 -3.12 23.01 -8.03
CA PRO A 141 -4.33 23.59 -8.61
C PRO A 141 -4.27 23.54 -10.15
N ASP A 142 -3.15 23.06 -10.72
CA ASP A 142 -2.81 23.21 -12.14
C ASP A 142 -2.64 21.86 -12.88
N LEU A 143 -2.67 20.71 -12.22
CA LEU A 143 -2.72 19.41 -12.92
C LEU A 143 -4.17 19.00 -13.14
N VAL A 144 -4.84 19.71 -14.04
CA VAL A 144 -6.05 19.19 -14.69
C VAL A 144 -5.57 18.26 -15.79
N ASP A 145 -5.61 16.95 -15.52
CA ASP A 145 -5.34 15.96 -16.55
C ASP A 145 -6.27 16.21 -17.74
N PRO A 146 -5.76 16.26 -18.98
CA PRO A 146 -6.60 16.41 -20.15
C PRO A 146 -7.59 15.24 -20.23
N PRO A 147 -8.75 15.44 -20.88
CA PRO A 147 -9.78 14.40 -20.97
C PRO A 147 -9.35 13.15 -21.74
N THR A 148 -8.16 13.16 -22.36
CA THR A 148 -7.52 12.05 -23.06
C THR A 148 -6.62 11.21 -22.14
N THR A 149 -6.42 11.60 -20.88
CA THR A 149 -5.48 10.92 -19.96
C THR A 149 -5.91 9.50 -19.60
N ILE A 150 -4.97 8.57 -19.73
CA ILE A 150 -5.06 7.21 -19.20
C ILE A 150 -3.83 6.93 -18.34
N GLY A 151 -4.07 6.46 -17.12
CA GLY A 151 -3.03 6.03 -16.19
C GLY A 151 -2.98 4.52 -16.12
N PHE A 152 -1.79 3.95 -16.26
CA PHE A 152 -1.46 2.60 -15.82
C PHE A 152 -0.85 2.73 -14.44
N SER A 153 -1.65 2.57 -13.39
CA SER A 153 -1.13 2.53 -12.03
C SER A 153 -0.42 1.20 -11.83
N MET A 154 0.86 1.26 -11.47
CA MET A 154 1.63 0.08 -11.10
C MET A 154 1.81 0.02 -9.59
N VAL A 155 1.81 -1.20 -9.09
CA VAL A 155 2.00 -1.57 -7.69
C VAL A 155 3.12 -2.59 -7.64
N LYS A 156 4.28 -2.22 -7.11
CA LYS A 156 5.37 -3.17 -6.82
C LYS A 156 4.92 -4.07 -5.69
N MET A 157 4.80 -5.36 -5.97
CA MET A 157 4.55 -6.39 -4.98
C MET A 157 5.86 -6.90 -4.41
N HIS A 158 5.78 -7.43 -3.19
CA HIS A 158 6.93 -8.02 -2.49
C HIS A 158 8.13 -7.05 -2.44
N PRO A 159 7.95 -5.83 -1.90
CA PRO A 159 9.06 -4.92 -1.65
C PRO A 159 10.13 -5.61 -0.81
N GLN A 160 11.40 -5.34 -1.10
CA GLN A 160 12.53 -5.90 -0.35
C GLN A 160 13.08 -4.94 0.69
N ASN A 161 12.76 -3.65 0.60
CA ASN A 161 13.09 -2.69 1.63
C ASN A 161 12.36 -2.98 2.96
N THR A 162 13.11 -3.27 4.03
CA THR A 162 12.57 -3.51 5.38
C THR A 162 13.06 -2.50 6.41
N ALA A 163 13.79 -1.48 5.96
CA ALA A 163 14.41 -0.46 6.80
C ALA A 163 13.41 0.47 7.50
N GLY A 164 12.18 0.55 6.99
CA GLY A 164 11.15 1.46 7.48
C GLY A 164 10.77 1.25 8.94
N CYS A 165 10.24 2.30 9.56
CA CYS A 165 9.87 2.30 10.95
C CYS A 165 8.73 3.25 11.36
N VAL A 166 8.20 2.94 12.55
CA VAL A 166 7.25 3.72 13.34
C VAL A 166 7.79 3.81 14.77
N LYS A 167 8.26 4.99 15.18
CA LYS A 167 8.86 5.20 16.51
C LYS A 167 8.02 6.17 17.34
N VAL A 168 7.78 5.82 18.60
CA VAL A 168 7.25 6.78 19.57
C VAL A 168 8.24 7.92 19.77
N GLN A 169 7.75 9.16 19.88
CA GLN A 169 8.60 10.34 20.07
C GLN A 169 8.59 10.88 21.51
N SER A 170 7.57 10.55 22.29
CA SER A 170 7.46 10.91 23.71
C SER A 170 6.53 9.95 24.45
N ALA A 171 6.42 10.09 25.78
CA ALA A 171 5.44 9.35 26.56
C ALA A 171 3.98 9.89 26.41
N ASP A 172 3.78 10.99 25.67
CA ASP A 172 2.46 11.57 25.45
C ASP A 172 1.76 10.85 24.29
N SER A 173 0.69 10.12 24.61
CA SER A 173 -0.12 9.39 23.62
C SER A 173 -0.82 10.26 22.57
N THR A 174 -0.87 11.58 22.77
CA THR A 174 -1.46 12.52 21.81
C THR A 174 -0.46 12.99 20.76
N GLU A 175 0.84 12.77 20.98
CA GLU A 175 1.87 13.08 19.99
C GLU A 175 1.95 11.95 18.94
N PRO A 176 1.99 12.30 17.64
CA PRO A 176 2.11 11.31 16.59
C PRO A 176 3.50 10.65 16.61
N PRO A 177 3.61 9.37 16.25
CA PRO A 177 4.90 8.72 16.12
C PRO A 177 5.67 9.27 14.89
N GLU A 178 6.99 9.13 14.91
CA GLU A 178 7.82 9.25 13.71
C GLU A 178 7.47 8.07 12.79
N ILE A 179 7.03 8.35 11.56
CA ILE A 179 6.79 7.34 10.53
C ILE A 179 7.74 7.63 9.38
N ASN A 180 8.59 6.65 9.05
CA ASN A 180 9.52 6.78 7.95
C ASN A 180 9.67 5.43 7.25
N PHE A 181 9.24 5.35 5.99
CA PHE A 181 9.32 4.13 5.20
C PHE A 181 10.75 3.76 4.79
N GLU A 182 11.67 4.73 4.80
CA GLU A 182 13.06 4.52 4.38
C GLU A 182 13.10 3.85 3.00
N LEU A 183 12.24 4.30 2.07
CA LEU A 183 12.10 3.68 0.75
C LEU A 183 13.44 3.67 0.04
N TYR A 184 13.79 2.52 -0.53
CA TYR A 184 15.02 2.33 -1.30
C TYR A 184 16.32 2.52 -0.48
N GLN A 185 16.31 2.26 0.83
CA GLN A 185 17.55 2.10 1.60
C GLN A 185 18.22 0.74 1.35
N GLU A 186 17.40 -0.30 1.18
CA GLU A 186 17.84 -1.69 1.00
C GLU A 186 17.35 -2.24 -0.34
N CYS A 187 18.09 -3.20 -0.90
CA CYS A 187 17.68 -3.95 -2.11
C CYS A 187 17.24 -3.07 -3.29
N VAL A 188 17.85 -1.89 -3.41
CA VAL A 188 17.49 -0.81 -4.34
C VAL A 188 17.34 -1.30 -5.78
N GLU A 189 18.30 -2.09 -6.26
CA GLU A 189 18.27 -2.61 -7.63
C GLU A 189 17.12 -3.58 -7.87
N THR A 190 16.66 -4.31 -6.86
CA THR A 190 15.50 -5.22 -6.99
C THR A 190 14.21 -4.42 -7.14
N ASP A 191 13.96 -3.49 -6.23
CA ASP A 191 12.70 -2.74 -6.19
C ASP A 191 12.63 -1.69 -7.32
N LEU A 192 13.65 -0.84 -7.47
CA LEU A 192 13.68 0.16 -8.54
C LEU A 192 13.91 -0.44 -9.92
N GLY A 193 14.66 -1.53 -10.02
CA GLY A 193 14.86 -2.23 -11.28
C GLY A 193 13.55 -2.74 -11.86
N ALA A 194 12.72 -3.38 -11.02
CA ALA A 194 11.39 -3.85 -11.41
C ALA A 194 10.47 -2.70 -11.86
N LEU A 195 10.48 -1.59 -11.13
CA LEU A 195 9.68 -0.40 -11.47
C LEU A 195 10.15 0.24 -12.78
N ALA A 196 11.45 0.41 -12.99
CA ALA A 196 12.00 0.99 -14.23
C ALA A 196 11.77 0.08 -15.45
N GLU A 197 11.87 -1.24 -15.28
CA GLU A 197 11.49 -2.20 -16.32
C GLU A 197 9.99 -2.10 -16.65
N THR A 198 9.16 -1.91 -15.62
CA THR A 198 7.70 -1.73 -15.79
C THR A 198 7.38 -0.44 -16.54
N VAL A 199 8.08 0.66 -16.25
CA VAL A 199 7.98 1.92 -17.02
C VAL A 199 8.29 1.68 -18.50
N THR A 200 9.40 0.98 -18.78
CA THR A 200 9.81 0.65 -20.15
C THR A 200 8.72 -0.18 -20.85
N TRP A 201 8.19 -1.19 -20.17
CA TRP A 201 7.09 -2.01 -20.68
C TRP A 201 5.82 -1.18 -20.92
N GLY A 202 5.46 -0.30 -20.00
CA GLY A 202 4.23 0.50 -20.06
C GLY A 202 4.25 1.51 -21.19
N ARG A 203 5.35 2.27 -21.35
CA ARG A 203 5.56 3.19 -22.48
C ARG A 203 5.44 2.46 -23.82
N ARG A 204 6.15 1.33 -23.97
CA ARG A 204 6.06 0.50 -25.18
C ARG A 204 4.63 0.02 -25.42
N SER A 205 3.94 -0.43 -24.37
CA SER A 205 2.57 -0.94 -24.49
C SER A 205 1.62 0.18 -24.92
N MET A 206 1.72 1.36 -24.33
CA MET A 206 0.96 2.56 -24.69
C MET A 206 1.13 2.95 -26.17
N SER A 207 2.37 3.05 -26.64
CA SER A 207 2.66 3.41 -28.04
C SER A 207 2.19 2.36 -29.06
N ASN A 208 1.95 1.12 -28.65
CA ASN A 208 1.46 0.04 -29.53
C ASN A 208 -0.05 -0.20 -29.45
N VAL A 209 -0.78 0.54 -28.61
CA VAL A 209 -2.25 0.46 -28.58
C VAL A 209 -2.80 0.85 -29.94
N GLN A 210 -3.68 0.01 -30.48
CA GLN A 210 -4.30 0.25 -31.79
C GLN A 210 -5.49 1.22 -31.67
N GLY A 211 -5.92 1.75 -32.81
CA GLY A 211 -7.10 2.60 -32.89
C GLY A 211 -8.38 1.88 -32.43
N PRO A 212 -9.40 2.63 -31.96
CA PRO A 212 -9.49 4.08 -32.02
C PRO A 212 -8.81 4.82 -30.85
N TRP A 213 -8.43 4.12 -29.77
CA TRP A 213 -7.85 4.76 -28.58
C TRP A 213 -6.39 5.15 -28.77
N GLY A 214 -5.62 4.34 -29.49
CA GLY A 214 -4.18 4.53 -29.66
C GLY A 214 -3.74 4.95 -31.07
N PRO A 215 -2.42 5.16 -31.28
CA PRO A 215 -1.36 4.99 -30.29
C PRO A 215 -1.52 5.96 -29.11
N LEU A 216 -1.34 5.46 -27.89
CA LEU A 216 -1.33 6.33 -26.71
C LEU A 216 0.02 7.03 -26.66
N GLU A 217 0.03 8.34 -26.45
CA GLU A 217 1.24 9.14 -26.31
C GLU A 217 1.70 9.09 -24.85
N PRO A 218 2.79 8.38 -24.51
CA PRO A 218 3.25 8.31 -23.12
C PRO A 218 3.78 9.68 -22.68
N ALA A 219 3.37 10.11 -21.50
CA ALA A 219 3.68 11.41 -20.93
C ALA A 219 4.46 11.30 -19.61
N GLU A 220 4.15 10.31 -18.77
CA GLU A 220 4.82 10.11 -17.47
C GLU A 220 5.26 8.64 -17.28
N PRO A 221 6.47 8.37 -16.75
CA PRO A 221 7.51 9.35 -16.39
C PRO A 221 7.98 10.18 -17.61
N PRO A 222 8.43 11.43 -17.42
CA PRO A 222 8.79 12.32 -18.52
C PRO A 222 10.01 11.79 -19.27
N CYS A 223 9.95 11.90 -20.60
CA CYS A 223 11.03 11.47 -21.47
C CYS A 223 11.01 12.26 -22.78
N SER A 224 12.13 12.89 -23.16
CA SER A 224 12.17 13.72 -24.38
C SER A 224 12.14 12.89 -25.67
N GLN A 225 12.71 11.68 -25.63
CA GLN A 225 12.75 10.77 -26.76
C GLN A 225 12.54 9.33 -26.30
N ILE A 226 11.32 8.80 -26.46
CA ILE A 226 11.02 7.40 -26.17
C ILE A 226 11.46 6.54 -27.36
N ARG A 227 12.32 5.57 -27.10
CA ARG A 227 12.79 4.57 -28.06
C ARG A 227 11.70 3.55 -28.37
N SER A 228 11.83 2.82 -29.48
CA SER A 228 10.86 1.78 -29.87
C SER A 228 10.72 0.62 -28.87
N ASP A 229 11.75 0.37 -28.04
CA ASP A 229 11.71 -0.63 -26.96
C ASP A 229 11.02 -0.11 -25.68
N GLY A 230 10.66 1.18 -25.63
CA GLY A 230 10.01 1.88 -24.51
C GLY A 230 10.97 2.61 -23.58
N ARG A 231 12.29 2.50 -23.80
CA ARG A 231 13.30 3.18 -22.98
C ARG A 231 13.45 4.65 -23.34
N CYS A 232 13.89 5.46 -22.40
CA CYS A 232 14.22 6.86 -22.66
C CYS A 232 15.57 7.00 -23.38
N GLY A 233 15.70 8.00 -24.26
CA GLY A 233 16.81 8.15 -25.21
C GLY A 233 17.97 9.05 -24.75
N ASP A 234 17.73 9.95 -23.81
CA ASP A 234 18.61 11.04 -23.38
C ASP A 234 19.46 10.72 -22.13
N ALA A 235 19.16 9.64 -21.40
CA ALA A 235 20.04 9.00 -20.43
C ALA A 235 19.45 7.63 -20.08
N ASP A 236 20.31 6.68 -19.68
CA ASP A 236 19.98 5.34 -19.19
C ASP A 236 18.79 5.30 -18.20
N THR A 237 18.37 4.09 -17.82
CA THR A 237 17.40 3.79 -16.75
C THR A 237 17.52 4.64 -15.46
N GLU A 238 18.64 5.34 -15.25
CA GLU A 238 18.87 6.25 -14.13
C GLU A 238 17.97 7.50 -14.11
N SER A 239 17.57 8.05 -15.27
CA SER A 239 16.61 9.18 -15.30
C SER A 239 15.23 8.75 -14.81
N ASP A 240 14.75 7.60 -15.32
CA ASP A 240 13.52 6.95 -14.86
C ASP A 240 13.62 6.57 -13.38
N LYS A 241 14.71 5.91 -12.94
CA LYS A 241 14.92 5.57 -11.53
C LYS A 241 14.91 6.79 -10.61
N LYS A 242 15.49 7.93 -11.04
CA LYS A 242 15.44 9.19 -10.27
C LYS A 242 14.00 9.67 -10.12
N TRP A 243 13.24 9.73 -11.22
CA TRP A 243 11.84 10.14 -11.18
C TRP A 243 11.00 9.18 -10.33
N ILE A 244 11.20 7.87 -10.47
CA ILE A 244 10.52 6.85 -9.66
C ILE A 244 10.79 7.11 -8.18
N ARG A 245 12.04 7.30 -7.75
CA ARG A 245 12.37 7.60 -6.35
C ARG A 245 11.64 8.84 -5.82
N GLU A 246 11.50 9.87 -6.66
CA GLU A 246 10.90 11.15 -6.29
C GLU A 246 9.36 11.12 -6.28
N GLN A 247 8.73 10.22 -7.03
CA GLN A 247 7.28 10.16 -7.21
C GLN A 247 6.61 8.92 -6.61
N THR A 248 7.40 7.98 -6.08
CA THR A 248 6.84 6.78 -5.43
C THR A 248 6.04 7.18 -4.20
N PHE A 249 4.83 6.64 -4.10
CA PHE A 249 4.03 6.66 -2.89
C PHE A 249 3.59 5.23 -2.53
N GLY A 250 2.82 5.08 -1.47
CA GLY A 250 2.25 3.82 -1.02
C GLY A 250 1.14 4.07 -0.01
N HIS A 251 0.21 3.13 0.09
CA HIS A 251 -0.91 3.21 1.04
C HIS A 251 -1.30 1.84 1.59
N HIS A 252 -0.38 0.88 1.50
CA HIS A 252 -0.51 -0.50 1.94
C HIS A 252 0.50 -0.84 3.06
N PRO A 253 0.60 -0.02 4.13
CA PRO A 253 1.60 -0.21 5.15
C PRO A 253 1.39 -1.52 5.91
N THR A 254 2.47 -2.28 6.09
CA THR A 254 2.46 -3.58 6.79
C THR A 254 3.74 -3.79 7.62
N GLY A 255 3.71 -4.82 8.47
CA GLY A 255 4.91 -5.48 8.99
C GLY A 255 5.59 -4.95 10.25
N THR A 256 5.06 -3.90 10.86
CA THR A 256 5.65 -3.24 12.03
C THR A 256 5.60 -4.01 13.36
N CYS A 257 4.85 -5.11 13.41
CA CYS A 257 4.78 -6.03 14.55
C CYS A 257 4.95 -7.46 14.04
N LYS A 258 6.00 -7.74 13.26
CA LYS A 258 6.12 -9.02 12.54
C LYS A 258 6.07 -10.26 13.43
N ILE A 259 5.33 -11.25 12.95
CA ILE A 259 5.45 -12.64 13.40
C ILE A 259 6.84 -13.15 13.00
N GLY A 260 7.52 -13.83 13.92
CA GLY A 260 8.82 -14.43 13.65
C GLY A 260 8.97 -15.83 14.23
N THR A 261 10.08 -16.46 13.84
CA THR A 261 10.52 -17.76 14.36
C THR A 261 11.22 -17.60 15.71
N GLU A 262 11.35 -18.70 16.44
CA GLU A 262 12.17 -18.75 17.66
C GLU A 262 13.60 -18.26 17.37
N GLY A 263 14.18 -17.50 18.31
CA GLY A 263 15.52 -16.92 18.20
C GLY A 263 15.63 -15.66 17.32
N ASN A 264 14.59 -15.29 16.55
CA ASN A 264 14.62 -14.04 15.78
C ASN A 264 14.47 -12.83 16.71
N ARG A 265 15.57 -12.11 16.96
CA ARG A 265 15.60 -10.93 17.84
C ARG A 265 14.69 -9.77 17.37
N MET A 266 14.35 -9.75 16.07
CA MET A 266 13.48 -8.74 15.48
C MET A 266 12.01 -9.20 15.40
N ALA A 267 11.68 -10.40 15.87
CA ALA A 267 10.29 -10.83 16.00
C ALA A 267 9.59 -10.02 17.10
N VAL A 268 8.34 -9.65 16.85
CA VAL A 268 7.47 -9.03 17.85
C VAL A 268 6.45 -10.03 18.36
N LEU A 269 5.98 -10.90 17.47
CA LEU A 269 4.94 -11.88 17.74
C LEU A 269 5.43 -13.30 17.47
N ASP A 270 4.85 -14.26 18.18
CA ASP A 270 4.94 -15.67 17.80
C ASP A 270 3.86 -16.08 16.77
N SER A 271 3.89 -17.35 16.34
CA SER A 271 2.92 -17.92 15.38
C SER A 271 1.47 -17.96 15.89
N LYS A 272 1.22 -17.59 17.15
CA LYS A 272 -0.09 -17.50 17.80
C LYS A 272 -0.50 -16.06 18.07
N PHE A 273 0.15 -15.10 17.41
CA PHE A 273 -0.12 -13.66 17.51
C PHE A 273 0.19 -13.05 18.88
N ARG A 274 0.89 -13.77 19.77
CA ARG A 274 1.19 -13.30 21.13
C ARG A 274 2.42 -12.41 21.10
N VAL A 275 2.36 -11.28 21.81
CA VAL A 275 3.50 -10.39 21.98
C VAL A 275 4.58 -11.10 22.79
N LEU A 276 5.80 -11.15 22.26
CA LEU A 276 6.91 -11.84 22.92
C LEU A 276 7.32 -11.12 24.21
N GLY A 277 7.50 -11.86 25.30
CA GLY A 277 7.91 -11.28 26.59
C GLY A 277 6.82 -10.47 27.32
N ALA A 278 5.59 -10.40 26.79
CA ALA A 278 4.45 -9.76 27.44
C ALA A 278 3.26 -10.73 27.54
N ASN A 279 2.63 -10.78 28.72
CA ASN A 279 1.52 -11.70 28.96
C ASN A 279 0.17 -11.09 28.56
N GLY A 280 -0.71 -11.93 28.01
CA GLY A 280 -2.11 -11.57 27.76
C GLY A 280 -2.33 -10.56 26.62
N GLN A 281 -1.32 -10.29 25.80
CA GLN A 281 -1.40 -9.34 24.68
C GLN A 281 -1.20 -10.04 23.35
N ARG A 282 -2.02 -9.66 22.37
CA ARG A 282 -1.90 -10.10 20.97
C ARG A 282 -2.00 -8.90 20.04
N VAL A 283 -1.38 -9.00 18.86
CA VAL A 283 -1.57 -8.03 17.77
C VAL A 283 -2.20 -8.77 16.59
N VAL A 284 -3.29 -8.24 16.04
CA VAL A 284 -4.06 -8.88 14.97
C VAL A 284 -4.52 -7.81 13.96
N ASP A 285 -3.64 -7.48 13.02
CA ASP A 285 -3.88 -6.57 11.90
C ASP A 285 -2.76 -6.72 10.83
N ALA A 286 -2.63 -5.76 9.91
CA ALA A 286 -1.62 -5.81 8.86
C ALA A 286 -0.16 -5.62 9.34
N SER A 287 0.06 -5.18 10.58
CA SER A 287 1.40 -5.08 11.18
C SER A 287 2.07 -6.45 11.40
N VAL A 288 1.29 -7.54 11.44
CA VAL A 288 1.80 -8.87 11.80
C VAL A 288 2.61 -9.54 10.69
N PHE A 289 2.47 -9.05 9.45
CA PHE A 289 3.09 -9.67 8.28
C PHE A 289 4.62 -9.55 8.31
N PRO A 290 5.39 -10.65 8.24
CA PRO A 290 6.84 -10.55 8.11
C PRO A 290 7.28 -9.97 6.76
N ARG A 291 6.47 -10.12 5.72
CA ARG A 291 6.64 -9.52 4.39
C ARG A 291 5.29 -9.05 3.85
N ALA A 292 5.27 -7.94 3.12
CA ALA A 292 4.05 -7.39 2.53
C ALA A 292 3.32 -8.43 1.65
N PRO A 293 2.00 -8.64 1.85
CA PRO A 293 1.26 -9.70 1.20
C PRO A 293 0.67 -9.26 -0.15
N GLY A 294 1.41 -9.50 -1.24
CA GLY A 294 0.93 -9.27 -2.61
C GLY A 294 0.81 -7.77 -2.96
N ALA A 295 -0.18 -7.41 -3.78
CA ALA A 295 -0.42 -6.02 -4.22
C ALA A 295 -1.33 -5.22 -3.29
N PHE A 296 -2.37 -5.84 -2.74
CA PHE A 296 -3.37 -5.18 -1.90
C PHE A 296 -3.56 -6.01 -0.62
N PRO A 297 -3.19 -5.49 0.56
CA PRO A 297 -3.17 -6.27 1.78
C PRO A 297 -4.56 -6.51 2.38
N ALA A 298 -5.63 -5.90 1.85
CA ALA A 298 -6.97 -5.99 2.43
C ALA A 298 -7.46 -7.44 2.59
N VAL A 299 -7.42 -8.24 1.51
CA VAL A 299 -7.84 -9.64 1.55
C VAL A 299 -6.90 -10.48 2.41
N ALA A 300 -5.59 -10.26 2.30
CA ALA A 300 -4.61 -10.95 3.14
C ALA A 300 -4.84 -10.66 4.64
N THR A 301 -5.21 -9.41 4.97
CA THR A 301 -5.54 -8.98 6.32
C THR A 301 -6.79 -9.69 6.83
N PHE A 302 -7.84 -9.85 6.01
CA PHE A 302 -8.99 -10.67 6.40
C PHE A 302 -8.61 -12.13 6.65
N ILE A 303 -7.76 -12.72 5.81
CA ILE A 303 -7.30 -14.11 5.99
C ILE A 303 -6.50 -14.27 7.29
N ILE A 304 -5.57 -13.35 7.58
CA ILE A 304 -4.74 -13.46 8.80
C ILE A 304 -5.57 -13.21 10.07
N ILE A 305 -6.52 -12.27 10.03
CA ILE A 305 -7.50 -12.06 11.11
C ILE A 305 -8.33 -13.33 11.31
N GLN A 306 -8.75 -13.99 10.21
CA GLN A 306 -9.47 -15.24 10.32
C GLN A 306 -8.62 -16.32 10.99
N LYS A 307 -7.35 -16.46 10.61
CA LYS A 307 -6.44 -17.39 11.28
C LYS A 307 -6.28 -17.06 12.76
N ALA A 308 -6.14 -15.78 13.11
CA ALA A 308 -6.02 -15.35 14.50
C ALA A 308 -7.24 -15.69 15.34
N SER A 309 -8.46 -15.52 14.83
CA SER A 309 -9.65 -15.88 15.61
C SER A 309 -9.74 -17.39 15.88
N ASP A 310 -9.37 -18.23 14.92
CA ASP A 310 -9.35 -19.69 15.13
C ASP A 310 -8.33 -20.09 16.20
N VAL A 311 -7.14 -19.47 16.18
CA VAL A 311 -6.12 -19.70 17.21
C VAL A 311 -6.62 -19.28 18.60
N ILE A 312 -7.21 -18.08 18.71
CA ILE A 312 -7.67 -17.54 19.98
C ILE A 312 -8.85 -18.36 20.54
N LEU A 313 -9.82 -18.73 19.70
CA LEU A 313 -10.95 -19.55 20.11
C LEU A 313 -10.49 -20.96 20.51
N GLY A 314 -9.58 -21.57 19.74
CA GLY A 314 -9.02 -22.87 20.07
C GLY A 314 -8.31 -22.91 21.42
N GLU A 315 -7.54 -21.86 21.77
CA GLU A 315 -6.92 -21.73 23.09
C GLU A 315 -7.94 -21.50 24.22
N ALA A 316 -9.10 -20.93 23.91
CA ALA A 316 -10.20 -20.74 24.85
C ALA A 316 -11.14 -21.95 24.97
N GLY A 317 -10.87 -23.05 24.26
CA GLY A 317 -11.77 -24.22 24.19
C GLY A 317 -13.10 -23.92 23.48
N ALA A 318 -13.13 -22.89 22.64
CA ALA A 318 -14.30 -22.47 21.88
C ALA A 318 -14.10 -22.76 20.38
N SER A 319 -15.20 -22.72 19.62
CA SER A 319 -15.19 -22.80 18.16
C SER A 319 -16.01 -21.66 17.56
N ARG A 320 -15.78 -21.35 16.28
CA ARG A 320 -16.58 -20.35 15.57
C ARG A 320 -18.01 -20.84 15.39
N GLN A 321 -18.95 -19.95 15.65
CA GLN A 321 -20.34 -20.12 15.27
C GLN A 321 -20.54 -19.34 13.96
N TRP A 322 -20.75 -20.05 12.86
CA TRP A 322 -21.15 -19.47 11.58
C TRP A 322 -22.61 -19.83 11.34
#